data_AF-A0A0L6UE29-F1
#
_entry.id   AF-A0A0L6UE29-F1
#
_cell.length_a   1.000
_cell.length_b   1.000
_cell.length_c   1.000
_cell.angle_alpha   90.00
_cell.angle_beta   90.00
_cell.angle_gamma   90.00
#
_symmetry.space_group_name_H-M   'P 1'
#
loop_
_entity.id
_entity.type
_entity.pdbx_description
1 polymer ?
#
loop_
_entity_poly.entity_id
_entity_poly.type
_entity_poly.pdbx_seq_one_letter_code
_entity_poly.pdbx_strand_id
1 'polypeptide(L)'
;MMCPSLNRKSGLSAIQQSQKNGKHVQDYFSDLQYLQSTLGNNEGTRLATDKRRFIKKLEPHISKLAFLLLYPNQLPVSNHNTRVEAIKSSLFEFGEKSPQPVAQSVKSKIVLEGFHNRYLNSESIVEPTLNTLNWFTKNWSPKLYFAPYTSLFGPTMSGKTRLLRELSKHKCVVYICISLSICASGEYPSEILLDIMCPNLHHQYKLFLLAIIDTVVGLFTKVDTGSMQERLEKWIDHSFPTKENPGNPPLWTDVSKKMNDPKWWQSNFQHNKYLNFMTASKNIVHTMKFINQNIKVLLAIEKAHELLNFNNSANLSFFCIFRHVIQQTPGPINDHQMTSDIRILN
;
A
#
# COMPACT_ATOMS: atom_id res chain seq x y z
N MET A 1 10.43 25.20 49.18
CA MET A 1 11.22 25.13 47.93
C MET A 1 10.26 25.23 46.76
N MET A 2 10.54 26.16 45.85
CA MET A 2 9.63 26.67 44.81
C MET A 2 9.39 25.67 43.66
N CYS A 3 8.15 25.66 43.13
CA CYS A 3 7.81 25.12 41.83
C CYS A 3 8.40 26.00 40.69
N PRO A 4 8.91 25.42 39.59
CA PRO A 4 9.12 26.18 38.36
C PRO A 4 7.85 26.18 37.50
N SER A 5 7.41 27.38 37.15
CA SER A 5 6.34 27.69 36.21
C SER A 5 6.60 27.11 34.81
N LEU A 6 5.61 26.35 34.29
CA LEU A 6 5.51 25.95 32.89
C LEU A 6 5.38 27.18 31.99
N ASN A 7 6.39 27.39 31.16
CA ASN A 7 6.51 28.51 30.23
C ASN A 7 5.54 28.31 29.04
N ARG A 8 4.30 28.84 29.14
CA ARG A 8 3.25 28.78 28.09
C ARG A 8 3.59 29.46 26.75
N LYS A 9 4.76 30.10 26.61
CA LYS A 9 5.13 30.86 25.40
C LYS A 9 5.74 30.00 24.27
N SER A 10 6.19 28.77 24.53
CA SER A 10 6.82 27.90 23.51
C SER A 10 5.83 27.12 22.62
N GLY A 11 4.59 26.90 23.09
CA GLY A 11 3.58 26.17 22.32
C GLY A 11 2.93 27.01 21.20
N LEU A 12 2.80 28.32 21.41
CA LEU A 12 2.19 29.24 20.44
C LEU A 12 3.10 29.48 19.21
N SER A 13 4.43 29.51 19.39
CA SER A 13 5.35 29.68 18.26
C SER A 13 5.44 28.42 17.39
N ALA A 14 5.41 27.22 17.99
CA ALA A 14 5.44 25.94 17.26
C ALA A 14 4.16 25.72 16.42
N ILE A 15 2.99 26.11 16.95
CA ILE A 15 1.71 26.03 16.24
C ILE A 15 1.66 27.06 15.10
N GLN A 16 2.12 28.29 15.32
CA GLN A 16 2.19 29.31 14.27
C GLN A 16 3.18 28.93 13.15
N GLN A 17 4.29 28.28 13.50
CA GLN A 17 5.29 27.82 12.53
C GLN A 17 4.82 26.58 11.75
N SER A 18 4.08 25.67 12.40
CA SER A 18 3.37 24.56 11.74
C SER A 18 2.30 25.05 10.76
N GLN A 19 1.51 26.07 11.13
CA GLN A 19 0.50 26.67 10.25
C GLN A 19 1.11 27.43 9.08
N LYS A 20 2.23 28.14 9.29
CA LYS A 20 2.98 28.82 8.22
C LYS A 20 3.56 27.81 7.22
N ASN A 21 4.06 26.68 7.71
CA ASN A 21 4.59 25.60 6.88
C ASN A 21 3.47 24.85 6.13
N GLY A 22 2.30 24.66 6.76
CA GLY A 22 1.12 24.07 6.11
C GLY A 22 0.60 24.92 4.93
N LYS A 23 0.57 26.25 5.10
CA LYS A 23 0.16 27.18 4.04
C LYS A 23 1.08 27.15 2.82
N HIS A 24 2.41 27.09 3.04
CA HIS A 24 3.39 26.97 1.96
C HIS A 24 3.32 25.65 1.18
N VAL A 25 2.91 24.56 1.83
CA VAL A 25 2.70 23.26 1.16
C VAL A 25 1.41 23.26 0.35
N GLN A 26 0.37 23.96 0.84
CA GLN A 26 -0.94 24.01 0.19
C GLN A 26 -0.93 24.87 -1.09
N ASP A 27 -0.27 26.04 -1.05
CA ASP A 27 -0.06 26.90 -2.23
C ASP A 27 0.72 26.14 -3.33
N TYR A 28 1.62 25.24 -2.94
CA TYR A 28 2.42 24.41 -3.85
C TYR A 28 1.62 23.30 -4.55
N PHE A 29 0.63 22.71 -3.87
CA PHE A 29 -0.27 21.73 -4.50
C PHE A 29 -1.21 22.40 -5.52
N SER A 30 -1.60 23.65 -5.28
CA SER A 30 -2.38 24.46 -6.23
C SER A 30 -1.57 24.76 -7.50
N ASP A 31 -0.29 25.09 -7.38
CA ASP A 31 0.60 25.31 -8.53
C ASP A 31 0.82 24.02 -9.36
N LEU A 32 0.93 22.86 -8.69
CA LEU A 32 1.04 21.57 -9.37
C LEU A 32 -0.25 21.17 -10.10
N GLN A 33 -1.42 21.50 -9.54
CA GLN A 33 -2.72 21.27 -10.18
C GLN A 33 -2.92 22.18 -11.41
N TYR A 34 -2.53 23.46 -11.32
CA TYR A 34 -2.57 24.40 -12.46
C TYR A 34 -1.66 23.96 -13.62
N LEU A 35 -0.50 23.38 -13.31
CA LEU A 35 0.43 22.89 -14.33
C LEU A 35 -0.03 21.57 -14.96
N GLN A 36 -0.76 20.71 -14.23
CA GLN A 36 -1.38 19.51 -14.78
C GLN A 36 -2.51 19.81 -15.77
N SER A 37 -3.33 20.84 -15.52
CA SER A 37 -4.42 21.22 -16.44
C SER A 37 -3.91 21.75 -17.79
N THR A 38 -2.69 22.27 -17.84
CA THR A 38 -2.10 22.84 -19.06
C THR A 38 -1.60 21.78 -20.06
N LEU A 39 -1.46 20.52 -19.62
CA LEU A 39 -0.89 19.41 -20.40
C LEU A 39 -1.94 18.47 -21.03
N GLY A 40 -3.22 18.68 -20.77
CA GLY A 40 -4.31 17.85 -21.29
C GLY A 40 -4.58 17.94 -22.81
N ASN A 41 -3.90 18.84 -23.54
CA ASN A 41 -4.36 19.29 -24.85
C ASN A 41 -3.46 18.97 -26.07
N ASN A 42 -2.40 18.15 -25.98
CA ASN A 42 -1.55 17.89 -27.17
C ASN A 42 -1.14 16.43 -27.34
N GLU A 43 -1.55 15.82 -28.46
CA GLU A 43 -1.30 14.42 -28.84
C GLU A 43 0.09 14.16 -29.44
N GLY A 44 0.56 12.93 -29.19
CA GLY A 44 1.27 12.06 -30.15
C GLY A 44 2.65 12.50 -30.68
N THR A 45 3.72 11.84 -30.23
CA THR A 45 5.15 11.95 -30.63
C THR A 45 5.98 13.12 -30.11
N ARG A 46 5.40 14.29 -29.79
CA ARG A 46 6.08 15.32 -28.94
C ARG A 46 6.22 14.91 -27.47
N LEU A 47 5.46 13.90 -27.06
CA LEU A 47 5.25 13.48 -25.68
C LEU A 47 6.51 13.01 -24.94
N ALA A 48 7.47 12.34 -25.60
CA ALA A 48 8.67 11.83 -24.93
C ALA A 48 9.69 12.95 -24.62
N THR A 49 9.85 13.88 -25.55
CA THR A 49 10.72 15.05 -25.41
C THR A 49 10.10 16.04 -24.42
N ASP A 50 8.79 16.23 -24.48
CA ASP A 50 8.05 17.06 -23.53
C ASP A 50 8.01 16.45 -22.13
N LYS A 51 7.91 15.11 -21.99
CA LYS A 51 8.06 14.42 -20.70
C LYS A 51 9.46 14.61 -20.11
N ARG A 52 10.53 14.47 -20.91
CA ARG A 52 11.91 14.72 -20.42
C ARG A 52 12.11 16.19 -20.02
N ARG A 53 11.55 17.13 -20.80
CA ARG A 53 11.59 18.56 -20.50
C ARG A 53 10.80 18.91 -19.25
N PHE A 54 9.67 18.24 -19.02
CA PHE A 54 8.84 18.36 -17.84
C PHE A 54 9.53 17.81 -16.59
N ILE A 55 10.14 16.63 -16.67
CA ILE A 55 10.92 16.04 -15.58
C ILE A 55 12.09 16.98 -15.20
N LYS A 56 12.82 17.51 -16.18
CA LYS A 56 13.88 18.52 -15.93
C LYS A 56 13.37 19.79 -15.26
N LYS A 57 12.15 20.24 -15.59
CA LYS A 57 11.52 21.37 -14.90
C LYS A 57 11.14 21.05 -13.45
N LEU A 58 10.85 19.78 -13.14
CA LEU A 58 10.48 19.34 -11.79
C LEU A 58 11.67 18.96 -10.90
N GLU A 59 12.85 18.69 -11.45
CA GLU A 59 14.05 18.31 -10.67
C GLU A 59 14.41 19.32 -9.55
N PRO A 60 14.42 20.66 -9.79
CA PRO A 60 14.70 21.63 -8.73
C PRO A 60 13.64 21.61 -7.61
N HIS A 61 12.39 21.36 -7.99
CA HIS A 61 11.22 21.29 -7.13
C HIS A 61 11.23 20.04 -6.24
N ILE A 62 11.49 18.88 -6.85
CA ILE A 62 11.60 17.58 -6.18
C ILE A 62 12.78 17.57 -5.20
N SER A 63 13.96 18.06 -5.63
CA SER A 63 15.13 18.16 -4.74
C SER A 63 14.92 19.11 -3.57
N LYS A 64 14.15 20.20 -3.75
CA LYS A 64 13.81 21.13 -2.68
C LYS A 64 12.90 20.46 -1.65
N LEU A 65 11.91 19.71 -2.12
CA LEU A 65 10.99 18.96 -1.27
C LEU A 65 11.72 17.85 -0.50
N ALA A 66 12.54 17.06 -1.19
CA ALA A 66 13.36 16.03 -0.57
C ALA A 66 14.33 16.60 0.48
N PHE A 67 14.94 17.76 0.23
CA PHE A 67 15.81 18.44 1.19
C PHE A 67 15.03 18.90 2.43
N LEU A 68 13.87 19.53 2.26
CA LEU A 68 13.02 19.98 3.38
C LEU A 68 12.49 18.82 4.22
N LEU A 69 12.22 17.65 3.61
CA LEU A 69 11.82 16.45 4.34
C LEU A 69 12.94 15.91 5.23
N LEU A 70 14.20 15.98 4.78
CA LEU A 70 15.36 15.52 5.54
C LEU A 70 15.85 16.54 6.57
N TYR A 71 15.69 17.83 6.27
CA TYR A 71 16.16 18.95 7.10
C TYR A 71 15.03 19.95 7.39
N PRO A 72 14.00 19.59 8.17
CA PRO A 72 12.78 20.39 8.35
C PRO A 72 13.01 21.75 9.02
N ASN A 73 14.12 21.93 9.72
CA ASN A 73 14.49 23.18 10.40
C ASN A 73 15.45 24.05 9.58
N GLN A 74 15.83 23.63 8.37
CA GLN A 74 16.77 24.36 7.53
C GLN A 74 16.05 24.98 6.34
N LEU A 75 16.46 26.20 5.99
CA LEU A 75 16.04 26.79 4.73
C LEU A 75 16.72 26.04 3.58
N PRO A 76 15.97 25.73 2.50
CA PRO A 76 16.53 24.95 1.41
C PRO A 76 17.59 25.77 0.68
N VAL A 77 18.80 25.22 0.58
CA VAL A 77 19.89 25.79 -0.23
C VAL A 77 19.37 26.02 -1.65
N SER A 78 19.64 27.20 -2.24
CA SER A 78 19.00 27.63 -3.50
C SER A 78 19.35 26.78 -4.72
N ASN A 79 20.54 26.17 -4.75
CA ASN A 79 21.02 25.35 -5.86
C ASN A 79 20.52 23.89 -5.79
N HIS A 80 19.97 23.39 -6.90
CA HIS A 80 19.54 22.00 -7.07
C HIS A 80 20.66 20.98 -6.80
N ASN A 81 21.83 21.16 -7.40
CA ASN A 81 22.92 20.18 -7.32
C ASN A 81 23.42 20.01 -5.88
N THR A 82 23.56 21.13 -5.16
CA THR A 82 23.96 21.13 -3.74
C THR A 82 22.92 20.45 -2.86
N ARG A 83 21.62 20.64 -3.13
CA ARG A 83 20.56 19.89 -2.43
C ARG A 83 20.68 18.39 -2.68
N VAL A 84 20.88 17.99 -3.93
CA VAL A 84 21.02 16.57 -4.30
C VAL A 84 22.24 15.93 -3.65
N GLU A 85 23.38 16.62 -3.60
CA GLU A 85 24.58 16.13 -2.91
C GLU A 85 24.37 16.01 -1.40
N ALA A 86 23.77 17.02 -0.75
CA ALA A 86 23.44 16.94 0.67
C ALA A 86 22.50 15.77 0.99
N ILE A 87 21.49 15.54 0.15
CA ILE A 87 20.58 14.39 0.25
C ILE A 87 21.35 13.07 0.11
N LYS A 88 22.24 12.96 -0.89
CA LYS A 88 23.07 11.76 -1.11
C LYS A 88 24.01 11.51 0.06
N SER A 89 24.72 12.52 0.55
CA SER A 89 25.62 12.40 1.70
C SER A 89 24.88 11.98 2.97
N SER A 90 23.67 12.50 3.20
CA SER A 90 22.82 12.07 4.32
C SER A 90 22.43 10.60 4.20
N LEU A 91 22.07 10.13 3.00
CA LEU A 91 21.75 8.72 2.75
C LEU A 91 22.95 7.80 3.00
N PHE A 92 24.17 8.25 2.71
CA PHE A 92 25.41 7.52 3.01
C PHE A 92 25.74 7.50 4.51
N GLU A 93 25.56 8.61 5.23
CA GLU A 93 25.76 8.64 6.69
C GLU A 93 24.73 7.78 7.45
N PHE A 94 23.48 7.71 6.96
CA PHE A 94 22.46 6.78 7.47
C PHE A 94 22.81 5.30 7.21
N GLY A 95 23.64 5.02 6.20
CA GLY A 95 24.12 3.68 5.87
C GLY A 95 25.24 3.17 6.79
N GLU A 96 26.05 4.06 7.37
CA GLU A 96 27.22 3.66 8.20
C GLU A 96 27.13 4.03 9.68
N LYS A 97 26.23 4.92 10.10
CA LYS A 97 26.06 5.26 11.53
C LYS A 97 24.59 5.22 11.92
N SER A 98 24.17 4.07 12.46
CA SER A 98 22.95 3.96 13.25
C SER A 98 23.01 4.97 14.40
N PRO A 99 22.10 5.96 14.48
CA PRO A 99 22.10 6.89 15.60
C PRO A 99 21.66 6.17 16.87
N GLN A 100 22.33 6.52 17.98
CA GLN A 100 22.20 5.93 19.32
C GLN A 100 20.77 5.50 19.73
N PRO A 101 20.63 4.42 20.53
CA PRO A 101 19.35 3.70 20.76
C PRO A 101 18.21 4.55 21.32
N VAL A 102 18.50 5.66 21.99
CA VAL A 102 17.51 6.45 22.73
C VAL A 102 16.62 7.27 21.79
N ALA A 103 17.18 7.87 20.72
CA ALA A 103 16.41 8.70 19.79
C ALA A 103 15.54 7.88 18.82
N GLN A 104 15.96 6.67 18.47
CA GLN A 104 15.14 5.71 17.72
C GLN A 104 13.93 5.28 18.57
N SER A 105 14.11 5.00 19.87
CA SER A 105 13.02 4.54 20.73
C SER A 105 11.86 5.54 20.86
N VAL A 106 12.14 6.85 20.92
CA VAL A 106 11.11 7.90 21.03
C VAL A 106 10.39 8.11 19.71
N LYS A 107 11.11 8.11 18.58
CA LYS A 107 10.50 8.19 17.24
C LYS A 107 9.59 6.99 16.98
N SER A 108 10.01 5.78 17.36
CA SER A 108 9.20 4.57 17.22
C SER A 108 7.91 4.65 18.04
N LYS A 109 7.97 5.17 19.27
CA LYS A 109 6.78 5.36 20.12
C LYS A 109 5.79 6.36 19.53
N ILE A 110 6.26 7.53 19.07
CA ILE A 110 5.39 8.54 18.46
C ILE A 110 4.76 8.03 17.16
N VAL A 111 5.53 7.31 16.33
CA VAL A 111 5.00 6.71 15.09
C VAL A 111 3.95 5.65 15.40
N LEU A 112 4.20 4.79 16.37
CA LEU A 112 3.25 3.76 16.79
C LEU A 112 1.99 4.40 17.39
N GLU A 113 2.13 5.41 18.25
CA GLU A 113 0.99 6.15 18.80
C GLU A 113 0.18 6.84 17.69
N GLY A 114 0.84 7.54 16.76
CA GLY A 114 0.22 8.15 15.59
C GLY A 114 -0.46 7.14 14.67
N PHE A 115 0.06 5.91 14.58
CA PHE A 115 -0.56 4.84 13.80
C PHE A 115 -1.89 4.33 14.39
N HIS A 116 -2.06 4.46 15.71
CA HIS A 116 -3.27 4.03 16.40
C HIS A 116 -4.24 5.19 16.74
N ASN A 117 -3.77 6.44 16.74
CA ASN A 117 -4.57 7.63 17.00
C ASN A 117 -5.61 7.91 15.91
N ARG A 118 -6.68 8.65 16.24
CA ARG A 118 -7.74 9.04 15.30
C ARG A 118 -7.18 9.60 14.00
N TYR A 119 -7.64 9.06 12.86
CA TYR A 119 -7.25 9.57 11.55
C TYR A 119 -7.97 10.88 11.27
N LEU A 120 -7.19 11.95 11.10
CA LEU A 120 -7.71 13.28 10.84
C LEU A 120 -8.16 13.39 9.38
N ASN A 121 -9.21 14.18 9.14
CA ASN A 121 -9.71 14.49 7.80
C ASN A 121 -10.04 13.26 6.93
N SER A 122 -10.50 12.17 7.57
CA SER A 122 -10.86 10.91 6.90
C SER A 122 -11.78 11.12 5.71
N GLU A 123 -12.82 11.95 5.87
CA GLU A 123 -13.79 12.28 4.81
C GLU A 123 -13.13 12.91 3.57
N SER A 124 -12.08 13.71 3.74
CA SER A 124 -11.39 14.35 2.61
C SER A 124 -10.30 13.49 1.94
N ILE A 125 -9.95 12.34 2.53
CA ILE A 125 -8.85 11.49 2.04
C ILE A 125 -9.37 10.09 1.70
N VAL A 126 -9.99 9.41 2.67
CA VAL A 126 -10.44 8.02 2.56
C VAL A 126 -11.56 7.90 1.53
N GLU A 127 -12.59 8.73 1.61
CA GLU A 127 -13.73 8.67 0.70
C GLU A 127 -13.35 8.98 -0.76
N PRO A 128 -12.60 10.06 -1.07
CA PRO A 128 -12.08 10.30 -2.42
C PRO A 128 -11.21 9.16 -2.95
N THR A 129 -10.40 8.55 -2.09
CA THR A 129 -9.59 7.37 -2.45
C THR A 129 -10.49 6.18 -2.80
N LEU A 130 -11.49 5.87 -1.99
CA LEU A 130 -12.46 4.81 -2.27
C LEU A 130 -13.25 5.07 -3.55
N ASN A 131 -13.66 6.32 -3.79
CA ASN A 131 -14.37 6.74 -5.00
C ASN A 131 -13.50 6.54 -6.24
N THR A 132 -12.23 6.93 -6.16
CA THR A 132 -11.24 6.72 -7.24
C THR A 132 -11.04 5.24 -7.52
N LEU A 133 -10.85 4.41 -6.48
CA LEU A 133 -10.71 2.96 -6.64
C LEU A 133 -11.96 2.34 -7.27
N ASN A 134 -13.15 2.73 -6.79
CA ASN A 134 -14.42 2.26 -7.35
C ASN A 134 -14.57 2.65 -8.83
N TRP A 135 -14.14 3.86 -9.21
CA TRP A 135 -14.13 4.32 -10.59
C TRP A 135 -13.19 3.46 -11.46
N PHE A 136 -11.94 3.21 -11.01
CA PHE A 136 -11.03 2.31 -11.73
C PHE A 136 -11.59 0.89 -11.85
N THR A 137 -12.26 0.39 -10.82
CA THR A 137 -12.86 -0.95 -10.85
C THR A 137 -14.01 -1.05 -11.84
N LYS A 138 -14.87 -0.03 -11.91
CA LYS A 138 -15.98 0.03 -12.89
C LYS A 138 -15.49 0.11 -14.34
N ASN A 139 -14.40 0.85 -14.58
CA ASN A 139 -13.87 1.08 -15.93
C ASN A 139 -12.80 0.05 -16.34
N TRP A 140 -12.46 -0.88 -15.46
CA TRP A 140 -11.48 -1.90 -15.80
C TRP A 140 -12.09 -2.90 -16.78
N SER A 141 -11.30 -3.25 -17.79
CA SER A 141 -11.65 -4.24 -18.79
C SER A 141 -10.39 -5.01 -19.18
N PRO A 142 -10.46 -6.34 -19.33
CA PRO A 142 -9.32 -7.14 -19.76
C PRO A 142 -8.89 -6.82 -21.20
N LYS A 143 -9.75 -6.13 -21.97
CA LYS A 143 -9.43 -5.64 -23.32
C LYS A 143 -8.51 -4.42 -23.30
N LEU A 144 -8.58 -3.60 -22.25
CA LEU A 144 -7.85 -2.33 -22.13
C LEU A 144 -6.66 -2.42 -21.17
N TYR A 145 -6.76 -3.27 -20.14
CA TYR A 145 -5.76 -3.40 -19.09
C TYR A 145 -5.36 -4.86 -18.90
N PHE A 146 -4.07 -5.09 -18.69
CA PHE A 146 -3.52 -6.45 -18.54
C PHE A 146 -4.03 -7.17 -17.29
N ALA A 147 -4.06 -6.49 -16.15
CA ALA A 147 -4.53 -7.04 -14.89
C ALA A 147 -5.07 -5.92 -13.98
N PRO A 148 -5.91 -6.26 -12.99
CA PRO A 148 -6.52 -5.30 -12.08
C PRO A 148 -5.60 -4.83 -10.94
N TYR A 149 -4.66 -3.94 -11.24
CA TYR A 149 -3.79 -3.32 -10.23
C TYR A 149 -3.64 -1.81 -10.47
N THR A 150 -3.31 -1.10 -9.41
CA THR A 150 -2.97 0.33 -9.42
C THR A 150 -1.87 0.58 -8.38
N SER A 151 -1.34 1.80 -8.33
CA SER A 151 -0.26 2.15 -7.42
C SER A 151 -0.58 3.35 -6.53
N LEU A 152 -0.17 3.25 -5.27
CA LEU A 152 -0.27 4.28 -4.25
C LEU A 152 1.13 4.82 -3.93
N PHE A 153 1.48 5.92 -4.59
CA PHE A 153 2.77 6.58 -4.39
C PHE A 153 2.71 7.62 -3.28
N GLY A 154 3.77 7.69 -2.48
CA GLY A 154 3.95 8.72 -1.46
C GLY A 154 5.32 8.57 -0.78
N PRO A 155 5.87 9.66 -0.22
CA PRO A 155 7.17 9.61 0.44
C PRO A 155 7.18 8.64 1.63
N THR A 156 8.37 8.22 2.06
CA THR A 156 8.52 7.43 3.28
C THR A 156 7.92 8.20 4.47
N MET A 157 7.26 7.49 5.39
CA MET A 157 6.52 8.06 6.53
C MET A 157 5.33 8.99 6.18
N SER A 158 4.86 9.00 4.94
CA SER A 158 3.67 9.79 4.56
C SER A 158 2.32 9.22 5.04
N GLY A 159 2.34 8.17 5.87
CA GLY A 159 1.12 7.53 6.37
C GLY A 159 0.40 6.62 5.37
N LYS A 160 1.07 6.07 4.35
CA LYS A 160 0.45 5.11 3.41
C LYS A 160 -0.15 3.90 4.12
N THR A 161 0.60 3.25 5.00
CA THR A 161 0.12 2.10 5.80
C THR A 161 -1.05 2.51 6.70
N ARG A 162 -1.04 3.74 7.23
CA ARG A 162 -2.15 4.29 8.01
C ARG A 162 -3.40 4.45 7.14
N LEU A 163 -3.28 4.99 5.93
CA LEU A 163 -4.37 5.08 4.96
C LEU A 163 -4.94 3.71 4.62
N LEU A 164 -4.10 2.70 4.37
CA LEU A 164 -4.55 1.32 4.10
C LEU A 164 -5.36 0.74 5.27
N ARG A 165 -4.92 0.97 6.51
CA ARG A 165 -5.67 0.58 7.71
C ARG A 165 -7.01 1.28 7.80
N GLU A 166 -7.09 2.56 7.44
CA GLU A 166 -8.35 3.32 7.45
C GLU A 166 -9.29 2.90 6.31
N LEU A 167 -8.78 2.60 5.12
CA LEU A 167 -9.56 1.98 4.03
C LEU A 167 -10.17 0.65 4.47
N SER A 168 -9.46 -0.10 5.33
CA SER A 168 -9.93 -1.37 5.88
C SER A 168 -11.17 -1.25 6.78
N LYS A 169 -11.51 -0.04 7.25
CA LYS A 169 -12.77 0.20 7.96
C LYS A 169 -14.00 0.22 7.04
N HIS A 170 -13.78 0.32 5.74
CA HIS A 170 -14.82 0.38 4.71
C HIS A 170 -14.78 -0.82 3.75
N LYS A 171 -13.66 -1.55 3.71
CA LYS A 171 -13.34 -2.61 2.76
C LYS A 171 -12.52 -3.71 3.43
N CYS A 172 -12.56 -4.92 2.88
CA CYS A 172 -11.60 -5.95 3.28
C CYS A 172 -10.25 -5.68 2.63
N VAL A 173 -9.34 -5.01 3.36
CA VAL A 173 -7.96 -4.81 2.90
C VAL A 173 -7.09 -5.94 3.42
N VAL A 174 -6.57 -6.77 2.53
CA VAL A 174 -5.53 -7.77 2.82
C VAL A 174 -4.19 -7.07 2.73
N TYR A 175 -3.56 -6.83 3.87
CA TYR A 175 -2.28 -6.13 3.96
C TYR A 175 -1.09 -7.10 3.87
N ILE A 176 -0.31 -7.00 2.79
CA ILE A 176 0.95 -7.68 2.55
C ILE A 176 2.09 -6.69 2.75
N CYS A 177 3.07 -7.04 3.58
CA CYS A 177 4.34 -6.32 3.65
C CYS A 177 5.44 -7.25 3.14
N ILE A 178 6.18 -6.82 2.12
CA ILE A 178 7.32 -7.56 1.59
C ILE A 178 8.60 -6.95 2.14
N SER A 179 9.48 -7.74 2.74
CA SER A 179 10.78 -7.24 3.20
C SER A 179 11.86 -8.28 2.94
N LEU A 180 12.93 -7.88 2.24
CA LEU A 180 14.14 -8.68 2.06
C LEU A 180 14.96 -8.85 3.35
N SER A 181 14.68 -8.06 4.39
CA SER A 181 15.40 -8.15 5.66
C SER A 181 15.03 -9.44 6.39
N ILE A 182 15.96 -10.40 6.38
CA ILE A 182 15.89 -11.75 6.97
C ILE A 182 15.53 -11.76 8.48
N CYS A 183 15.40 -10.61 9.14
CA CYS A 183 15.31 -10.51 10.61
C CYS A 183 14.11 -9.73 11.18
N ALA A 184 13.06 -9.38 10.42
CA ALA A 184 11.90 -8.74 11.04
C ALA A 184 10.61 -8.90 10.24
N SER A 185 9.63 -9.62 10.81
CA SER A 185 8.22 -9.22 10.78
C SER A 185 7.63 -9.04 9.37
N GLY A 186 7.62 -10.11 8.58
CA GLY A 186 7.00 -10.18 7.25
C GLY A 186 7.31 -11.49 6.51
N GLU A 187 7.61 -12.55 7.28
CA GLU A 187 8.30 -13.75 6.80
C GLU A 187 7.48 -14.49 5.75
N TYR A 188 6.24 -14.84 6.05
CA TYR A 188 5.51 -15.77 5.19
C TYR A 188 5.16 -15.19 3.80
N PRO A 189 4.60 -13.97 3.66
CA PRO A 189 4.35 -13.42 2.32
C PRO A 189 5.63 -13.20 1.53
N SER A 190 6.72 -12.78 2.19
CA SER A 190 8.01 -12.55 1.53
C SER A 190 8.64 -13.86 1.06
N GLU A 191 8.60 -14.90 1.90
CA GLU A 191 9.05 -16.26 1.57
C GLU A 191 8.32 -16.80 0.35
N ILE A 192 7.01 -16.61 0.27
CA ILE A 192 6.21 -17.10 -0.86
C ILE A 192 6.39 -16.24 -2.11
N LEU A 193 6.40 -14.90 -1.97
CA LEU A 193 6.43 -13.98 -3.10
C LEU A 193 7.84 -13.79 -3.69
N LEU A 194 8.90 -13.98 -2.92
CA LEU A 194 10.29 -13.80 -3.36
C LEU A 194 11.05 -15.14 -3.41
N ASP A 195 10.34 -16.27 -3.54
CA ASP A 195 10.93 -17.60 -3.58
C ASP A 195 11.74 -17.84 -4.88
N ILE A 196 13.05 -17.61 -4.81
CA ILE A 196 13.96 -17.87 -5.95
C ILE A 196 14.09 -19.38 -6.21
N MET A 197 13.90 -20.21 -5.19
CA MET A 197 14.11 -21.65 -5.25
C MET A 197 12.87 -22.40 -5.77
N CYS A 198 11.70 -21.76 -5.81
CA CYS A 198 10.48 -22.37 -6.32
C CYS A 198 10.55 -22.62 -7.83
N PRO A 199 10.44 -23.88 -8.30
CA PRO A 199 10.49 -24.21 -9.72
C PRO A 199 9.24 -23.76 -10.50
N ASN A 200 8.12 -23.48 -9.81
CA ASN A 200 6.87 -23.06 -10.42
C ASN A 200 6.18 -21.95 -9.62
N LEU A 201 6.80 -20.76 -9.63
CA LEU A 201 6.27 -19.57 -8.97
C LEU A 201 4.85 -19.21 -9.43
N HIS A 202 4.53 -19.36 -10.71
CA HIS A 202 3.19 -19.07 -11.20
C HIS A 202 2.14 -19.92 -10.46
N HIS A 203 2.44 -21.21 -10.24
CA HIS A 203 1.54 -22.08 -9.51
C HIS A 203 1.48 -21.73 -8.02
N GLN A 204 2.63 -21.46 -7.39
CA GLN A 204 2.69 -21.05 -5.99
C GLN A 204 1.87 -19.78 -5.73
N TYR A 205 2.01 -18.76 -6.58
CA TYR A 205 1.23 -17.52 -6.49
C TYR A 205 -0.27 -17.74 -6.67
N LYS A 206 -0.66 -18.68 -7.56
CA LYS A 206 -2.06 -19.06 -7.72
C LYS A 206 -2.62 -19.62 -6.40
N LEU A 207 -1.91 -20.59 -5.82
CA LEU A 207 -2.32 -21.20 -4.55
C LEU A 207 -2.31 -20.17 -3.42
N PHE A 208 -1.32 -19.27 -3.39
CA PHE A 208 -1.25 -18.20 -2.41
C PHE A 208 -2.46 -17.26 -2.48
N LEU A 209 -2.84 -16.79 -3.67
CA LEU A 209 -4.03 -15.96 -3.84
C LEU A 209 -5.32 -16.70 -3.47
N LEU A 210 -5.46 -17.97 -3.86
CA LEU A 210 -6.61 -18.79 -3.47
C LEU A 210 -6.69 -18.99 -1.95
N ALA A 211 -5.55 -19.25 -1.29
CA ALA A 211 -5.48 -19.42 0.15
C ALA A 211 -5.85 -18.13 0.90
N ILE A 212 -5.41 -16.97 0.40
CA ILE A 212 -5.84 -15.66 0.92
C ILE A 212 -7.36 -15.51 0.81
N ILE A 213 -7.93 -15.73 -0.38
CA ILE A 213 -9.37 -15.58 -0.61
C ILE A 213 -10.18 -16.51 0.30
N ASP A 214 -9.80 -17.78 0.37
CA ASP A 214 -10.48 -18.74 1.23
C ASP A 214 -10.39 -18.38 2.71
N THR A 215 -9.26 -17.80 3.14
CA THR A 215 -9.09 -17.34 4.53
C THR A 215 -10.01 -16.16 4.84
N VAL A 216 -10.10 -15.20 3.91
CA VAL A 216 -11.06 -14.09 3.98
C VAL A 216 -12.50 -14.62 4.08
N VAL A 217 -12.89 -15.51 3.16
CA VAL A 217 -14.23 -16.11 3.15
C VAL A 217 -14.49 -16.89 4.44
N GLY A 218 -13.54 -17.69 4.90
CA GLY A 218 -13.65 -18.46 6.14
C GLY A 218 -13.82 -17.59 7.38
N LEU A 219 -13.15 -16.44 7.44
CA LEU A 219 -13.32 -15.48 8.54
C LEU A 219 -14.73 -14.87 8.50
N PHE A 220 -15.14 -14.28 7.38
CA PHE A 220 -16.43 -13.59 7.31
C PHE A 220 -17.65 -14.54 7.36
N THR A 221 -17.47 -15.83 7.05
CA THR A 221 -18.52 -16.84 7.26
C THR A 221 -18.72 -17.14 8.75
N LYS A 222 -17.67 -17.08 9.57
CA LYS A 222 -17.76 -17.26 11.04
C LYS A 222 -18.31 -16.02 11.73
N VAL A 223 -18.03 -14.84 11.17
CA VAL A 223 -18.51 -13.54 11.67
C VAL A 223 -19.85 -13.18 11.01
N ASP A 224 -20.87 -14.02 11.19
CA ASP A 224 -22.19 -13.80 10.55
C ASP A 224 -23.12 -12.88 11.37
N THR A 225 -22.76 -12.56 12.61
CA THR A 225 -23.53 -11.66 13.48
C THR A 225 -22.74 -10.37 13.74
N GLY A 226 -23.41 -9.23 13.61
CA GLY A 226 -22.84 -7.90 13.86
C GLY A 226 -22.91 -6.94 12.68
N SER A 227 -22.66 -5.67 12.97
CA SER A 227 -22.65 -4.57 11.99
C SER A 227 -21.49 -4.72 11.00
N MET A 228 -21.56 -4.05 9.84
CA MET A 228 -20.44 -4.01 8.88
C MET A 228 -19.13 -3.55 9.56
N GLN A 229 -19.23 -2.57 10.44
CA GLN A 229 -18.08 -2.00 11.14
C GLN A 229 -17.43 -3.01 12.10
N GLU A 230 -18.22 -3.72 12.89
CA GLU A 230 -17.71 -4.78 13.80
C GLU A 230 -17.03 -5.91 13.04
N ARG A 231 -17.59 -6.31 11.89
CA ARG A 231 -16.99 -7.34 11.03
C ARG A 231 -15.65 -6.89 10.46
N LEU A 232 -15.57 -5.64 9.99
CA LEU A 232 -14.35 -5.09 9.42
C LEU A 232 -13.30 -4.77 10.48
N GLU A 233 -13.69 -4.42 11.71
CA GLU A 233 -12.77 -4.24 12.82
C GLU A 233 -12.07 -5.56 13.20
N LYS A 234 -12.82 -6.65 13.29
CA LYS A 234 -12.24 -8.00 13.45
C LYS A 234 -11.29 -8.36 12.32
N TRP A 235 -11.61 -7.95 11.09
CA TRP A 235 -10.73 -8.14 9.95
C TRP A 235 -9.44 -7.30 10.04
N ILE A 236 -9.53 -6.06 10.50
CA ILE A 236 -8.36 -5.20 10.72
C ILE A 236 -7.40 -5.85 11.70
N ASP A 237 -7.90 -6.36 12.82
CA ASP A 237 -7.07 -7.02 13.84
C ASP A 237 -6.47 -8.34 13.34
N HIS A 238 -7.14 -9.01 12.39
CA HIS A 238 -6.63 -10.25 11.78
C HIS A 238 -5.62 -9.99 10.65
N SER A 239 -5.74 -8.89 9.91
CA SER A 239 -4.95 -8.62 8.70
C SER A 239 -3.78 -7.63 8.89
N PHE A 240 -3.78 -6.78 9.91
CA PHE A 240 -2.73 -5.79 10.15
C PHE A 240 -1.92 -6.15 11.40
N PRO A 241 -0.62 -5.78 11.46
CA PRO A 241 0.15 -5.87 12.69
C PRO A 241 -0.51 -5.04 13.81
N THR A 242 -0.50 -5.58 15.03
CA THR A 242 -1.02 -4.89 16.23
C THR A 242 0.13 -4.51 17.16
N LYS A 243 -0.19 -3.80 18.25
CA LYS A 243 0.83 -3.47 19.26
C LYS A 243 1.37 -4.74 19.94
N GLU A 244 0.48 -5.70 20.17
CA GLU A 244 0.79 -6.97 20.83
C GLU A 244 1.51 -7.94 19.89
N ASN A 245 1.24 -7.85 18.59
CA ASN A 245 1.89 -8.64 17.55
C ASN A 245 2.35 -7.73 16.40
N PRO A 246 3.51 -7.06 16.55
CA PRO A 246 4.07 -6.19 15.52
C PRO A 246 4.60 -6.99 14.31
N GLY A 247 4.66 -8.32 14.43
CA GLY A 247 5.16 -9.29 13.45
C GLY A 247 4.16 -9.66 12.36
N ASN A 248 4.05 -10.97 12.10
CA ASN A 248 3.07 -11.48 11.15
C ASN A 248 1.67 -11.44 11.76
N PRO A 249 0.70 -10.71 11.16
CA PRO A 249 -0.68 -10.76 11.59
C PRO A 249 -1.25 -12.19 11.51
N PRO A 250 -2.28 -12.53 12.32
CA PRO A 250 -2.88 -13.87 12.37
C PRO A 250 -3.27 -14.45 11.00
N LEU A 251 -3.64 -13.58 10.05
CA LEU A 251 -3.87 -13.92 8.64
C LEU A 251 -2.80 -14.85 8.07
N TRP A 252 -1.52 -14.53 8.24
CA TRP A 252 -0.46 -15.29 7.58
C TRP A 252 -0.27 -16.68 8.17
N THR A 253 -0.57 -16.85 9.45
CA THR A 253 -0.63 -18.18 10.07
C THR A 253 -1.74 -19.03 9.46
N ASP A 254 -2.92 -18.45 9.24
CA ASP A 254 -4.06 -19.17 8.66
C ASP A 254 -3.85 -19.50 7.17
N VAL A 255 -3.29 -18.56 6.40
CA VAL A 255 -2.89 -18.78 5.00
C VAL A 255 -1.82 -19.88 4.91
N SER A 256 -0.81 -19.83 5.78
CA SER A 256 0.26 -20.85 5.83
C SER A 256 -0.29 -22.24 6.15
N LYS A 257 -1.14 -22.36 7.18
CA LYS A 257 -1.82 -23.62 7.51
C LYS A 257 -2.61 -24.18 6.32
N LYS A 258 -3.31 -23.32 5.59
CA LYS A 258 -4.10 -23.72 4.42
C LYS A 258 -3.23 -24.17 3.24
N MET A 259 -2.14 -23.46 2.96
CA MET A 259 -1.20 -23.84 1.90
C MET A 259 -0.45 -25.15 2.21
N ASN A 260 -0.25 -25.45 3.49
CA ASN A 260 0.41 -26.68 3.94
C ASN A 260 -0.56 -27.86 4.12
N ASP A 261 -1.88 -27.68 3.95
CA ASP A 261 -2.87 -28.76 4.02
C ASP A 261 -2.89 -29.56 2.70
N PRO A 262 -2.50 -30.85 2.71
CA PRO A 262 -2.47 -31.67 1.49
C PRO A 262 -3.85 -31.85 0.85
N LYS A 263 -4.93 -31.90 1.63
CA LYS A 263 -6.29 -32.07 1.12
C LYS A 263 -6.76 -30.80 0.40
N TRP A 264 -6.45 -29.64 0.98
CA TRP A 264 -6.75 -28.35 0.35
C TRP A 264 -5.93 -28.17 -0.93
N TRP A 265 -4.65 -28.52 -0.89
CA TRP A 265 -3.77 -28.45 -2.05
C TRP A 265 -4.28 -29.32 -3.19
N GLN A 266 -4.60 -30.60 -2.94
CA GLN A 266 -5.08 -31.54 -3.95
C GLN A 266 -6.37 -31.07 -4.62
N SER A 267 -7.33 -30.56 -3.86
CA SER A 267 -8.59 -30.04 -4.42
C SER A 267 -8.37 -28.79 -5.28
N ASN A 268 -7.41 -27.92 -4.92
CA ASN A 268 -7.09 -26.73 -5.69
C ASN A 268 -6.08 -26.94 -6.83
N PHE A 269 -5.42 -28.11 -6.85
CA PHE A 269 -4.48 -28.53 -7.88
C PHE A 269 -5.17 -29.11 -9.11
N GLN A 270 -6.21 -29.94 -8.92
CA GLN A 270 -6.83 -30.74 -9.98
C GLN A 270 -7.85 -29.97 -10.85
N HIS A 271 -8.49 -28.93 -10.30
CA HIS A 271 -9.50 -28.19 -11.03
C HIS A 271 -8.91 -27.20 -12.05
N ASN A 272 -9.65 -26.98 -13.16
CA ASN A 272 -9.33 -25.95 -14.15
C ASN A 272 -9.02 -24.62 -13.44
N LYS A 273 -7.85 -24.05 -13.72
CA LYS A 273 -7.29 -22.90 -13.00
C LYS A 273 -8.27 -21.72 -12.91
N TYR A 274 -9.05 -21.50 -13.97
CA TYR A 274 -10.05 -20.45 -14.05
C TYR A 274 -11.27 -20.72 -13.15
N LEU A 275 -11.69 -21.99 -13.04
CA LEU A 275 -12.86 -22.37 -12.21
C LEU A 275 -12.61 -22.09 -10.73
N ASN A 276 -11.39 -22.28 -10.22
CA ASN A 276 -11.09 -22.02 -8.81
C ASN A 276 -11.23 -20.53 -8.47
N PHE A 277 -10.68 -19.64 -9.30
CA PHE A 277 -10.84 -18.21 -9.09
C PHE A 277 -12.30 -17.76 -9.28
N MET A 278 -13.04 -18.35 -10.21
CA MET A 278 -14.48 -18.11 -10.36
C MET A 278 -15.26 -18.49 -9.10
N THR A 279 -15.06 -19.70 -8.57
CA THR A 279 -15.71 -20.19 -7.35
C THR A 279 -15.33 -19.33 -6.14
N ALA A 280 -14.04 -19.05 -5.97
CA ALA A 280 -13.53 -18.20 -4.90
C ALA A 280 -14.13 -16.78 -4.95
N SER A 281 -14.27 -16.20 -6.16
CA SER A 281 -14.89 -14.90 -6.35
C SER A 281 -16.40 -14.91 -6.03
N LYS A 282 -17.13 -15.96 -6.45
CA LYS A 282 -18.55 -16.13 -6.07
C LYS A 282 -18.72 -16.22 -4.55
N ASN A 283 -17.83 -16.93 -3.87
CA ASN A 283 -17.84 -17.04 -2.42
C ASN A 283 -17.59 -15.69 -1.74
N ILE A 284 -16.63 -14.88 -2.24
CA ILE A 284 -16.43 -13.50 -1.78
C ILE A 284 -17.71 -12.69 -1.91
N VAL A 285 -18.34 -12.67 -3.09
CA VAL A 285 -19.55 -11.87 -3.34
C VAL A 285 -20.67 -12.28 -2.40
N HIS A 286 -20.87 -13.59 -2.20
CA HIS A 286 -21.90 -14.12 -1.33
C HIS A 286 -21.65 -13.78 0.14
N THR A 287 -20.47 -14.12 0.67
CA THR A 287 -20.11 -13.92 2.08
C THR A 287 -20.00 -12.43 2.44
N MET A 288 -19.54 -11.60 1.51
CA MET A 288 -19.30 -10.17 1.71
C MET A 288 -20.42 -9.28 1.15
N LYS A 289 -21.63 -9.81 1.00
CA LYS A 289 -22.82 -9.07 0.53
C LYS A 289 -23.13 -7.83 1.37
N PHE A 290 -22.70 -7.82 2.64
CA PHE A 290 -22.87 -6.70 3.57
C PHE A 290 -22.04 -5.45 3.21
N ILE A 291 -21.04 -5.56 2.32
CA ILE A 291 -20.26 -4.43 1.82
C ILE A 291 -20.95 -3.86 0.58
N ASN A 292 -21.64 -2.73 0.68
CA ASN A 292 -22.51 -2.17 -0.37
C ASN A 292 -21.81 -1.51 -1.58
N GLN A 293 -20.58 -1.88 -1.95
CA GLN A 293 -19.93 -1.34 -3.17
C GLN A 293 -19.25 -2.44 -4.00
N ASN A 294 -18.77 -2.04 -5.18
CA ASN A 294 -18.23 -2.92 -6.22
C ASN A 294 -16.91 -3.59 -5.84
N ILE A 295 -16.10 -2.98 -4.96
CA ILE A 295 -14.88 -3.60 -4.45
C ILE A 295 -15.20 -4.25 -3.12
N LYS A 296 -15.01 -5.57 -3.04
CA LYS A 296 -15.10 -6.34 -1.79
C LYS A 296 -13.74 -6.48 -1.12
N VAL A 297 -12.72 -6.91 -1.88
CA VAL A 297 -11.37 -7.20 -1.37
C VAL A 297 -10.32 -6.34 -2.07
N LEU A 298 -9.40 -5.80 -1.28
CA LEU A 298 -8.27 -5.00 -1.74
C LEU A 298 -7.00 -5.68 -1.24
N LEU A 299 -6.14 -6.12 -2.15
CA LEU A 299 -4.82 -6.65 -1.80
C LEU A 299 -3.84 -5.48 -1.79
N ALA A 300 -3.33 -5.09 -0.63
CA ALA A 300 -2.39 -3.97 -0.52
C ALA A 300 -0.98 -4.51 -0.29
N ILE A 301 -0.05 -4.23 -1.19
CA ILE A 301 1.33 -4.72 -1.12
C ILE A 301 2.25 -3.55 -0.76
N GLU A 302 2.63 -3.46 0.50
CA GLU A 302 3.66 -2.55 0.95
C GLU A 302 5.05 -3.06 0.54
N LYS A 303 5.92 -2.11 0.14
CA LYS A 303 7.25 -2.37 -0.44
C LYS A 303 7.18 -3.24 -1.72
N ALA A 304 6.15 -3.06 -2.54
CA ALA A 304 5.98 -3.76 -3.82
C ALA A 304 7.16 -3.61 -4.79
N HIS A 305 8.04 -2.63 -4.62
CA HIS A 305 9.26 -2.50 -5.43
C HIS A 305 10.17 -3.73 -5.33
N GLU A 306 10.10 -4.50 -4.24
CA GLU A 306 10.85 -5.75 -4.09
C GLU A 306 10.43 -6.83 -5.11
N LEU A 307 9.18 -6.78 -5.58
CA LEU A 307 8.71 -7.68 -6.64
C LEU A 307 9.33 -7.34 -8.00
N LEU A 308 9.96 -6.17 -8.16
CA LEU A 308 10.66 -5.82 -9.40
C LEU A 308 11.99 -6.55 -9.55
N ASN A 309 12.49 -7.18 -8.47
CA ASN A 309 13.68 -8.01 -8.52
C ASN A 309 13.49 -9.17 -9.50
N PHE A 310 14.57 -9.52 -10.18
CA PHE A 310 14.55 -10.53 -11.23
C PHE A 310 14.63 -11.93 -10.64
N ASN A 311 13.78 -12.84 -11.11
CA ASN A 311 13.98 -14.26 -10.88
C ASN A 311 14.83 -14.85 -12.01
N ASN A 312 16.03 -15.30 -11.68
CA ASN A 312 16.99 -15.91 -12.59
C ASN A 312 16.46 -17.20 -13.26
N SER A 313 15.56 -17.94 -12.62
CA SER A 313 15.03 -19.20 -13.17
C SER A 313 13.94 -18.98 -14.23
N ALA A 314 13.13 -17.92 -14.09
CA ALA A 314 12.01 -17.63 -14.97
C ALA A 314 12.31 -16.55 -16.02
N ASN A 315 13.48 -15.90 -15.94
CA ASN A 315 13.87 -14.73 -16.75
C ASN A 315 12.80 -13.61 -16.76
N LEU A 316 12.06 -13.49 -15.65
CA LEU A 316 11.00 -12.53 -15.42
C LEU A 316 11.11 -12.02 -13.99
N SER A 317 10.67 -10.77 -13.74
CA SER A 317 10.52 -10.29 -12.36
C SER A 317 9.39 -11.02 -11.63
N PHE A 318 9.48 -11.09 -10.31
CA PHE A 318 8.41 -11.64 -9.47
C PHE A 318 7.07 -10.94 -9.74
N PHE A 319 7.10 -9.62 -9.92
CA PHE A 319 5.93 -8.82 -10.26
C PHE A 319 5.32 -9.24 -11.59
N CYS A 320 6.14 -9.48 -12.61
CA CYS A 320 5.69 -9.98 -13.90
C CYS A 320 4.96 -11.31 -13.75
N ILE A 321 5.50 -12.26 -13.00
CA ILE A 321 4.83 -13.56 -12.78
C ILE A 321 3.53 -13.35 -12.00
N PHE A 322 3.56 -12.52 -10.95
CA PHE A 322 2.40 -12.25 -10.10
C PHE A 322 1.24 -11.65 -10.88
N ARG A 323 1.49 -10.63 -11.73
CA ARG A 323 0.43 -10.01 -12.57
C ARG A 323 -0.22 -10.99 -13.56
N HIS A 324 0.49 -12.00 -14.05
CA HIS A 324 -0.12 -13.04 -14.90
C HIS A 324 -1.12 -13.88 -14.11
N VAL A 325 -0.84 -14.17 -12.83
CA VAL A 325 -1.79 -14.88 -11.97
C VAL A 325 -2.99 -14.00 -11.66
N ILE A 326 -2.77 -12.72 -11.35
CA ILE A 326 -3.86 -11.77 -11.05
C ILE A 326 -4.78 -11.59 -12.27
N GLN A 327 -4.24 -11.61 -13.49
CA GLN A 327 -5.03 -11.57 -14.72
C GLN A 327 -6.04 -12.72 -14.83
N GLN A 328 -5.80 -13.86 -14.16
CA GLN A 328 -6.71 -15.00 -14.14
C GLN A 328 -7.90 -14.81 -13.21
N THR A 329 -7.90 -13.76 -12.39
CA THR A 329 -9.07 -13.39 -11.59
C THR A 329 -10.19 -12.91 -12.51
N PRO A 330 -11.45 -13.32 -12.26
CA PRO A 330 -12.53 -12.97 -13.15
C PRO A 330 -12.75 -11.46 -13.21
N GLY A 331 -12.89 -10.98 -14.44
CA GLY A 331 -13.21 -9.61 -14.76
C GLY A 331 -14.67 -9.25 -14.50
N PRO A 332 -15.06 -7.97 -14.60
CA PRO A 332 -16.45 -7.62 -14.73
C PRO A 332 -17.00 -8.21 -16.03
N ILE A 333 -17.92 -9.16 -15.90
CA ILE A 333 -18.65 -9.71 -17.04
C ILE A 333 -19.89 -8.82 -17.21
N ASN A 334 -20.02 -8.23 -18.40
CA ASN A 334 -21.23 -7.56 -18.84
C ASN A 334 -22.31 -8.63 -19.03
N ASP A 335 -22.93 -9.04 -17.92
CA ASP A 335 -24.30 -9.53 -17.78
C ASP A 335 -24.42 -10.04 -16.34
N HIS A 336 -25.08 -9.22 -15.51
CA HIS A 336 -25.40 -9.46 -14.10
C HIS A 336 -24.24 -9.91 -13.19
N GLN A 337 -23.56 -8.91 -12.62
CA GLN A 337 -22.76 -8.98 -11.38
C GLN A 337 -21.64 -10.04 -11.38
N MET A 338 -20.54 -9.71 -12.04
CA MET A 338 -19.25 -9.81 -11.36
C MET A 338 -18.58 -8.46 -11.55
N THR A 339 -18.03 -7.87 -10.51
CA THR A 339 -17.08 -6.77 -10.62
C THR A 339 -15.80 -7.36 -10.08
N SER A 340 -14.72 -7.37 -10.84
CA SER A 340 -13.44 -7.92 -10.40
C SER A 340 -13.09 -7.49 -8.97
N ASP A 341 -13.20 -8.44 -8.04
CA ASP A 341 -13.35 -8.19 -6.59
C ASP A 341 -12.02 -8.17 -5.84
N ILE A 342 -10.91 -8.31 -6.57
CA ILE A 342 -9.55 -8.24 -6.05
C ILE A 342 -8.83 -7.16 -6.84
N ARG A 343 -8.31 -6.16 -6.12
CA ARG A 343 -7.50 -5.09 -6.68
C ARG A 343 -6.21 -5.00 -5.91
N ILE A 344 -5.10 -4.88 -6.63
CA ILE A 344 -3.82 -4.64 -5.97
C ILE A 344 -3.52 -3.15 -5.90
N LEU A 345 -3.29 -2.66 -4.68
CA LEU A 345 -2.61 -1.39 -4.45
C LEU A 345 -1.12 -1.68 -4.24
N ASN A 346 -0.28 -1.23 -5.16
CA ASN A 346 1.18 -1.30 -5.07
C ASN A 346 1.82 0.02 -4.64
#